data_AF-A0A2M8Q0Z3-F1
#
_entry.id   AF-A0A2M8Q0Z3-F1
#
_cell.length_a   1.000
_cell.length_b   1.000
_cell.length_c   1.000
_cell.angle_alpha   90.00
_cell.angle_beta   90.00
_cell.angle_gamma   90.00
#
_symmetry.space_group_name_H-M   'P 1'
#
loop_
_entity.id
_entity.type
_entity.pdbx_description
1 polymer ?
#
loop_
_entity_poly.entity_id
_entity_poly.type
_entity_poly.pdbx_seq_one_letter_code
_entity_poly.pdbx_strand_id
1 'polypeptide(L)'
;MSDLTYLIGRVASARKAPLPQGKRLTRGWHAFAVTPRAAPTLLYWHESGAVNVSERPRLRLSVALDSREEVLLEAISLASGRVIARFDMRYAHAFQPFEALLSAQAAREVLAEGLGLRLVQGDAPLWLLHDPSSEAEPALMPHLLISSHTDRLQAFRYRLNSLASLQFFGWQEGCVLNGLLDMAEARLLEPDLALRTIATHFAHFFDAEGNLDYEDDFSRPRQDIYGIEGTLPFAVLAQTQPDHPAIEQALRFWQEARTASGIVQDGETLSAEGSYTVAYPMAQIGVLRGDQRLIASALEQLRARRVLFENDALALRLHQNGTRTFVNWARAAAWYLLGLARTLALLPDPPADLREAFARAAQWAVRRQNKQGVWHAFLDATEVAPDNGGSAGIAAALAIGVKAGLLSPALREPAAHAAQTLSEALTPDGFLTGIAQVNKGGEALQRDDYRVISQFGMGLLAQLYAALV
;
A
#
# COMPACT_ATOMS: atom_id res chain seq x y z
N MET A 1 24.56 -1.65 1.62
CA MET A 1 24.05 -0.87 0.47
C MET A 1 24.98 0.31 0.22
N SER A 2 26.20 0.07 -0.27
CA SER A 2 27.24 1.10 -0.43
C SER A 2 26.97 2.12 -1.53
N ASP A 3 25.90 1.92 -2.32
CA ASP A 3 25.71 2.58 -3.62
C ASP A 3 24.42 3.44 -3.68
N LEU A 4 23.73 3.62 -2.54
CA LEU A 4 22.60 4.55 -2.41
C LEU A 4 22.96 5.69 -1.46
N THR A 5 22.79 6.92 -1.95
CA THR A 5 22.97 8.13 -1.16
C THR A 5 21.66 8.93 -1.12
N TYR A 6 21.17 9.18 0.09
CA TYR A 6 20.02 10.05 0.34
C TYR A 6 20.53 11.41 0.79
N LEU A 7 20.59 12.37 -0.14
CA LEU A 7 20.90 13.75 0.22
C LEU A 7 19.61 14.39 0.74
N ILE A 8 19.48 14.56 2.05
CA ILE A 8 18.26 15.07 2.68
C ILE A 8 18.20 16.59 2.55
N GLY A 9 17.10 17.09 2.00
CA GLY A 9 16.78 18.51 1.93
C GLY A 9 16.19 19.00 3.25
N ARG A 10 16.72 20.11 3.77
CA ARG A 10 16.22 20.76 4.99
C ARG A 10 15.30 21.90 4.66
N VAL A 11 14.14 21.93 5.31
CA VAL A 11 13.19 23.03 5.18
C VAL A 11 13.72 24.25 5.93
N ALA A 12 14.14 25.27 5.20
CA ALA A 12 14.64 26.52 5.80
C ALA A 12 13.53 27.55 6.04
N SER A 13 12.49 27.54 5.20
CA SER A 13 11.33 28.44 5.34
C SER A 13 10.09 27.77 4.78
N ALA A 14 9.07 27.61 5.61
CA ALA A 14 7.74 27.18 5.22
C ALA A 14 6.70 28.08 5.89
N ARG A 15 5.59 28.35 5.20
CA ARG A 15 4.48 29.07 5.80
C ARG A 15 3.92 28.24 6.95
N LYS A 16 3.88 28.83 8.15
CA LYS A 16 3.18 28.22 9.29
C LYS A 16 1.68 28.15 8.96
N ALA A 17 1.15 26.94 8.90
CA ALA A 17 -0.27 26.67 8.77
C ALA A 17 -0.68 25.73 9.92
N PRO A 18 -1.85 25.91 10.53
CA PRO A 18 -2.39 24.89 11.43
C PRO A 18 -2.74 23.64 10.61
N LEU A 19 -2.64 22.47 11.25
CA LEU A 19 -3.17 21.24 10.66
C LEU A 19 -4.66 21.42 10.31
N PRO A 20 -5.16 20.81 9.21
CA PRO A 20 -6.57 20.86 8.88
C PRO A 20 -7.43 20.37 10.04
N GLN A 21 -8.61 20.97 10.22
CA GLN A 21 -9.50 20.64 11.33
C GLN A 21 -9.82 19.14 11.36
N GLY A 22 -9.66 18.53 12.54
CA GLY A 22 -9.95 17.11 12.76
C GLY A 22 -8.91 16.15 12.19
N LYS A 23 -7.79 16.64 11.62
CA LYS A 23 -6.68 15.80 11.17
C LYS A 23 -5.52 15.80 12.17
N ARG A 24 -4.77 14.69 12.21
CA ARG A 24 -3.58 14.50 13.03
C ARG A 24 -2.44 13.94 12.15
N LEU A 25 -1.20 14.32 12.45
CA LEU A 25 -0.02 13.65 11.91
C LEU A 25 0.20 12.35 12.68
N THR A 26 0.69 11.31 12.01
CA THR A 26 1.07 10.08 12.69
C THR A 26 2.08 10.35 13.79
N ARG A 27 1.89 9.73 14.95
CA ARG A 27 2.69 9.97 16.16
C ARG A 27 4.18 9.77 15.88
N GLY A 28 4.98 10.74 16.32
CA GLY A 28 6.43 10.75 16.12
C GLY A 28 6.87 11.28 14.75
N TRP A 29 5.94 11.60 13.84
CA TRP A 29 6.27 12.17 12.54
C TRP A 29 6.06 13.68 12.49
N HIS A 30 6.96 14.33 11.78
CA HIS A 30 6.97 15.77 11.56
C HIS A 30 6.73 16.09 10.08
N ALA A 31 6.14 17.26 9.84
CA ALA A 31 5.74 17.67 8.50
C ALA A 31 5.80 19.18 8.33
N PHE A 32 5.79 19.62 7.08
CA PHE A 32 5.63 21.01 6.68
C PHE A 32 4.55 21.14 5.61
N ALA A 33 3.96 22.33 5.52
CA ALA A 33 2.90 22.63 4.57
C ALA A 33 3.42 23.43 3.38
N VAL A 34 3.07 23.01 2.17
CA VAL A 34 3.11 23.87 0.98
C VAL A 34 1.72 24.47 0.82
N THR A 35 1.58 25.77 1.09
CA THR A 35 0.28 26.45 1.10
C THR A 35 -0.04 27.03 -0.27
N PRO A 36 -1.28 26.88 -0.79
CA PRO A 36 -1.66 27.44 -2.08
C PRO A 36 -1.64 28.97 -2.04
N ARG A 37 -1.30 29.60 -3.18
CA ARG A 37 -1.24 31.05 -3.34
C ARG A 37 -0.35 31.75 -2.30
N ALA A 38 0.68 31.08 -1.80
CA ALA A 38 1.66 31.61 -0.85
C ALA A 38 3.07 31.64 -1.47
N ALA A 39 4.01 32.26 -0.76
CA ALA A 39 5.42 32.19 -1.13
C ALA A 39 5.91 30.73 -1.14
N PRO A 40 6.86 30.37 -2.04
CA PRO A 40 7.39 29.02 -2.09
C PRO A 40 7.99 28.57 -0.76
N THR A 41 7.83 27.29 -0.44
CA THR A 41 8.55 26.65 0.68
C THR A 41 9.99 26.36 0.26
N LEU A 42 10.96 26.80 1.04
CA LEU A 42 12.38 26.77 0.70
C LEU A 42 13.07 25.57 1.34
N LEU A 43 13.75 24.77 0.51
CA LEU A 43 14.58 23.64 0.93
C LEU A 43 16.03 23.86 0.50
N TYR A 44 16.97 23.50 1.37
CA TYR A 44 18.40 23.55 1.08
C TYR A 44 19.08 22.22 1.41
N TRP A 45 20.17 21.94 0.70
CA TRP A 45 21.01 20.77 0.94
C TRP A 45 22.34 21.26 1.51
N HIS A 46 22.76 20.68 2.65
CA HIS A 46 24.00 21.08 3.32
C HIS A 46 25.23 20.37 2.76
N GLU A 47 25.06 19.32 1.94
CA GLU A 47 26.17 18.61 1.32
C GLU A 47 26.58 19.28 0.02
N SER A 48 27.66 20.07 0.08
CA SER A 48 28.21 20.85 -1.04
C SER A 48 29.51 20.28 -1.62
N GLY A 49 29.99 19.12 -1.12
CA GLY A 49 31.26 18.54 -1.57
C GLY A 49 31.06 17.51 -2.67
N ALA A 50 31.62 17.77 -3.87
CA ALA A 50 31.87 16.84 -4.99
C ALA A 50 31.01 15.56 -5.06
N VAL A 51 29.69 15.66 -4.86
CA VAL A 51 28.83 14.48 -4.96
C VAL A 51 28.83 14.09 -6.43
N ASN A 52 29.29 12.88 -6.73
CA ASN A 52 29.24 12.35 -8.08
C ASN A 52 27.76 12.05 -8.40
N VAL A 53 27.10 13.07 -8.94
CA VAL A 53 25.71 13.00 -9.38
C VAL A 53 25.68 11.99 -10.52
N SER A 54 25.15 10.79 -10.25
CA SER A 54 24.97 9.74 -11.25
C SER A 54 24.05 10.19 -12.38
N GLU A 55 23.87 9.37 -13.41
CA GLU A 55 23.19 9.81 -14.63
C GLU A 55 21.71 10.22 -14.44
N ARG A 56 21.01 9.70 -13.43
CA ARG A 56 19.56 9.95 -13.22
C ARG A 56 19.16 10.05 -11.73
N PRO A 57 19.48 11.17 -11.06
CA PRO A 57 19.03 11.42 -9.69
C PRO A 57 17.51 11.51 -9.61
N ARG A 58 16.95 11.20 -8.44
CA ARG A 58 15.50 11.30 -8.19
C ARG A 58 15.27 12.31 -7.07
N LEU A 59 14.49 13.36 -7.35
CA LEU A 59 13.93 14.20 -6.29
C LEU A 59 12.66 13.54 -5.80
N ARG A 60 12.60 13.21 -4.51
CA ARG A 60 11.45 12.55 -3.90
C ARG A 60 10.93 13.31 -2.71
N LEU A 61 9.61 13.34 -2.59
CA LEU A 61 8.82 13.95 -1.53
C LEU A 61 7.77 12.94 -1.08
N SER A 62 7.52 12.82 0.22
CA SER A 62 6.48 11.92 0.75
C SER A 62 5.39 12.69 1.47
N VAL A 63 4.16 12.24 1.32
CA VAL A 63 2.97 12.89 1.85
C VAL A 63 2.78 12.56 3.32
N ALA A 64 2.48 13.57 4.14
CA ALA A 64 2.26 13.42 5.57
C ALA A 64 0.79 13.29 5.97
N LEU A 65 -0.12 13.89 5.19
CA LEU A 65 -1.56 13.82 5.41
C LEU A 65 -2.28 13.49 4.12
N ASP A 66 -3.38 12.76 4.25
CA ASP A 66 -4.32 12.48 3.18
C ASP A 66 -4.79 13.77 2.45
N SER A 67 -4.76 13.71 1.12
CA SER A 67 -5.29 14.71 0.20
C SER A 67 -6.50 14.14 -0.56
N ARG A 68 -7.54 14.97 -0.72
CA ARG A 68 -8.79 14.61 -1.42
C ARG A 68 -9.00 15.42 -2.70
N GLU A 69 -7.93 15.97 -3.25
CA GLU A 69 -7.95 16.76 -4.47
C GLU A 69 -6.81 16.37 -5.43
N GLU A 70 -6.91 16.85 -6.66
CA GLU A 70 -5.82 16.79 -7.64
C GLU A 70 -4.85 17.93 -7.38
N VAL A 71 -3.63 17.58 -6.96
CA VAL A 71 -2.59 18.56 -6.62
C VAL A 71 -1.50 18.52 -7.68
N LEU A 72 -1.10 19.70 -8.18
CA LEU A 72 0.09 19.86 -9.00
C LEU A 72 1.09 20.74 -8.25
N LEU A 73 2.24 20.16 -7.92
CA LEU A 73 3.31 20.81 -7.20
C LEU A 73 4.48 21.09 -8.15
N GLU A 74 4.97 22.32 -8.15
CA GLU A 74 6.20 22.68 -8.84
C GLU A 74 7.35 22.81 -7.86
N ALA A 75 8.48 22.24 -8.26
CA ALA A 75 9.78 22.44 -7.67
C ALA A 75 10.57 23.42 -8.56
N ILE A 76 10.97 24.57 -8.02
CA ILE A 76 11.64 25.65 -8.75
C ILE A 76 13.05 25.90 -8.19
N SER A 77 13.99 26.33 -9.03
CA SER A 77 15.31 26.80 -8.57
C SER A 77 15.14 28.12 -7.83
N LEU A 78 15.79 28.27 -6.67
CA LEU A 78 15.71 29.49 -5.87
C LEU A 78 16.47 30.67 -6.50
N ALA A 79 17.50 30.41 -7.30
CA ALA A 79 18.26 31.47 -7.96
C ALA A 79 17.58 31.97 -9.24
N SER A 80 17.07 31.05 -10.08
CA SER A 80 16.54 31.37 -11.42
C SER A 80 15.03 31.45 -11.49
N GLY A 81 14.30 30.86 -10.53
CA GLY A 81 12.85 30.71 -10.58
C GLY A 81 12.35 29.69 -11.63
N ARG A 82 13.27 29.04 -12.36
CA ARG A 82 12.94 28.02 -13.37
C ARG A 82 12.34 26.79 -12.71
N VAL A 83 11.34 26.18 -13.36
CA VAL A 83 10.78 24.89 -12.95
C VAL A 83 11.80 23.77 -13.18
N ILE A 84 12.20 23.12 -12.10
CA ILE A 84 13.10 21.97 -12.06
C ILE A 84 12.33 20.66 -12.24
N ALA A 85 11.20 20.52 -11.55
CA ALA A 85 10.35 19.34 -11.60
C ALA A 85 8.89 19.70 -11.34
N ARG A 86 8.00 18.81 -11.78
CA ARG A 86 6.56 18.84 -11.52
C ARG A 86 6.15 17.51 -10.91
N PHE A 87 5.36 17.57 -9.85
CA PHE A 87 4.75 16.40 -9.22
C PHE A 87 3.25 16.48 -9.39
N ASP A 88 2.70 15.51 -10.13
CA ASP A 88 1.27 15.28 -10.23
C ASP A 88 0.86 14.36 -9.08
N MET A 89 0.14 14.91 -8.09
CA MET A 89 -0.14 14.32 -6.78
C MET A 89 -1.65 14.25 -6.55
N ARG A 90 -2.34 13.35 -7.25
CA ARG A 90 -3.80 13.22 -7.18
C ARG A 90 -4.21 12.29 -6.05
N TYR A 91 -5.06 12.76 -5.15
CA TYR A 91 -5.66 11.95 -4.07
C TYR A 91 -4.63 11.20 -3.20
N ALA A 92 -3.50 11.86 -2.92
CA ALA A 92 -2.39 11.23 -2.23
C ALA A 92 -2.76 10.79 -0.81
N HIS A 93 -2.22 9.66 -0.37
CA HIS A 93 -2.41 9.16 1.01
C HIS A 93 -1.16 9.38 1.87
N ALA A 94 -1.32 9.29 3.19
CA ALA A 94 -0.19 9.40 4.12
C ALA A 94 0.90 8.36 3.79
N PHE A 95 2.16 8.76 3.99
CA PHE A 95 3.39 8.04 3.65
C PHE A 95 3.65 7.78 2.16
N GLN A 96 2.78 8.23 1.26
CA GLN A 96 2.96 8.00 -0.18
C GLN A 96 4.12 8.81 -0.74
N PRO A 97 5.13 8.18 -1.36
CA PRO A 97 6.21 8.88 -2.03
C PRO A 97 5.83 9.28 -3.46
N PHE A 98 6.30 10.46 -3.87
CA PHE A 98 6.22 10.98 -5.23
C PHE A 98 7.61 11.41 -5.68
N GLU A 99 7.97 11.08 -6.91
CA GLU A 99 9.30 11.34 -7.42
C GLU A 99 9.31 11.98 -8.80
N ALA A 100 10.37 12.74 -9.06
CA ALA A 100 10.71 13.25 -10.37
C ALA A 100 12.15 12.89 -10.70
N LEU A 101 12.37 12.36 -11.90
CA LEU A 101 13.71 12.17 -12.45
C LEU A 101 14.31 13.52 -12.82
N LEU A 102 15.53 13.77 -12.37
CA LEU A 102 16.28 14.97 -12.71
C LEU A 102 17.40 14.64 -13.68
N SER A 103 17.80 15.63 -14.49
CA SER A 103 19.10 15.58 -15.14
C SER A 103 20.21 15.83 -14.11
N ALA A 104 21.42 15.35 -14.39
CA ALA A 104 22.57 15.62 -13.52
C ALA A 104 22.82 17.13 -13.33
N GLN A 105 22.51 17.94 -14.34
CA GLN A 105 22.61 19.39 -14.25
C GLN A 105 21.55 19.98 -13.29
N ALA A 106 20.29 19.57 -13.44
CA ALA A 106 19.22 20.02 -12.55
C ALA A 106 19.49 19.61 -11.09
N ALA A 107 20.00 18.40 -10.85
CA ALA A 107 20.37 17.98 -9.50
C ALA A 107 21.52 18.82 -8.91
N ARG A 108 22.54 19.18 -9.69
CA ARG A 108 23.60 20.09 -9.24
C ARG A 108 23.06 21.49 -8.91
N GLU A 109 22.12 22.01 -9.70
CA GLU A 109 21.44 23.27 -9.42
C GLU A 109 20.69 23.21 -8.09
N VAL A 110 19.93 22.14 -7.84
CA VAL A 110 19.22 21.94 -6.56
C VAL A 110 20.19 21.91 -5.38
N LEU A 111 21.33 21.23 -5.51
CA LEU A 111 22.34 21.15 -4.45
C LEU A 111 23.03 22.50 -4.19
N ALA A 112 23.29 23.28 -5.24
CA ALA A 112 24.00 24.56 -5.11
C ALA A 112 23.08 25.72 -4.68
N GLU A 113 21.85 25.76 -5.19
CA GLU A 113 20.97 26.92 -5.08
C GLU A 113 19.82 26.69 -4.09
N GLY A 114 19.50 25.44 -3.78
CA GLY A 114 18.28 25.06 -3.09
C GLY A 114 17.05 25.05 -4.01
N LEU A 115 15.92 24.66 -3.42
CA LEU A 115 14.66 24.40 -4.11
C LEU A 115 13.51 25.15 -3.46
N GLY A 116 12.65 25.77 -4.27
CA GLY A 116 11.36 26.27 -3.86
C GLY A 116 10.25 25.29 -4.23
N LEU A 117 9.33 25.02 -3.31
CA LEU A 117 8.11 24.24 -3.58
C LEU A 117 6.90 25.16 -3.62
N ARG A 118 6.11 25.12 -4.69
CA ARG A 118 4.86 25.88 -4.82
C ARG A 118 3.74 25.04 -5.42
N LEU A 119 2.53 25.22 -4.89
CA LEU A 119 1.32 24.64 -5.47
C LEU A 119 0.87 25.49 -6.66
N VAL A 120 0.64 24.82 -7.79
CA VAL A 120 0.04 25.42 -9.00
C VAL A 120 -1.38 24.93 -9.27
N GLN A 121 -1.76 23.80 -8.67
CA GLN A 121 -3.14 23.29 -8.59
C GLN A 121 -3.37 22.70 -7.19
N GLY A 122 -4.59 22.85 -6.66
CA GLY A 122 -4.99 22.46 -5.31
C GLY A 122 -5.37 23.67 -4.45
N ASP A 123 -6.43 23.53 -3.66
CA ASP A 123 -7.00 24.59 -2.83
C ASP A 123 -6.65 24.45 -1.34
N ALA A 124 -6.22 23.27 -0.91
CA ALA A 124 -5.78 23.01 0.46
C ALA A 124 -4.24 22.96 0.57
N PRO A 125 -3.67 23.22 1.76
CA PRO A 125 -2.24 23.00 1.99
C PRO A 125 -1.87 21.51 1.78
N LEU A 126 -0.85 21.26 0.98
CA LEU A 126 -0.23 19.94 0.84
C LEU A 126 0.76 19.74 1.98
N TRP A 127 0.60 18.66 2.76
CA TRP A 127 1.47 18.33 3.88
C TRP A 127 2.48 17.27 3.48
N LEU A 128 3.76 17.59 3.62
CA LEU A 128 4.88 16.72 3.25
C LEU A 128 5.68 16.36 4.50
N LEU A 129 6.15 15.12 4.56
CA LEU A 129 6.97 14.61 5.67
C LEU A 129 8.30 15.37 5.71
N HIS A 130 8.72 15.74 6.91
CA HIS A 130 10.05 16.27 7.17
C HIS A 130 10.32 16.19 8.67
N ASP A 131 11.33 15.40 9.01
CA ASP A 131 11.98 15.41 10.31
C ASP A 131 13.49 15.62 10.08
N PRO A 132 14.06 16.73 10.56
CA PRO A 132 15.49 17.00 10.42
C PRO A 132 16.36 16.19 11.39
N SER A 133 15.77 15.35 12.26
CA SER A 133 16.51 14.45 13.14
C SER A 133 17.29 13.40 12.34
N SER A 134 18.43 12.94 12.88
CA SER A 134 19.22 11.85 12.27
C SER A 134 18.57 10.47 12.40
N GLU A 135 17.46 10.37 13.15
CA GLU A 135 16.71 9.13 13.39
C GLU A 135 15.55 8.95 12.39
N ALA A 136 15.23 10.00 11.61
CA ALA A 136 14.18 9.96 10.61
C ALA A 136 14.48 8.94 9.50
N GLU A 137 13.45 8.25 9.01
CA GLU A 137 13.57 7.35 7.86
C GLU A 137 13.91 8.16 6.59
N PRO A 138 15.16 8.11 6.09
CA PRO A 138 15.65 9.03 5.07
C PRO A 138 14.88 8.93 3.75
N ALA A 139 14.33 7.76 3.42
CA ALA A 139 13.61 7.55 2.18
C ALA A 139 12.22 8.16 2.12
N LEU A 140 11.69 8.61 3.26
CA LEU A 140 10.43 9.34 3.34
C LEU A 140 10.64 10.84 3.53
N MET A 141 11.87 11.29 3.77
CA MET A 141 12.19 12.71 3.85
C MET A 141 12.28 13.35 2.46
N PRO A 142 12.21 14.68 2.32
CA PRO A 142 12.53 15.35 1.07
C PRO A 142 14.00 15.09 0.73
N HIS A 143 14.29 14.45 -0.39
CA HIS A 143 15.67 14.09 -0.71
C HIS A 143 15.96 14.04 -2.21
N LEU A 144 17.26 14.14 -2.52
CA LEU A 144 17.81 13.68 -3.79
C LEU A 144 18.41 12.29 -3.58
N LEU A 145 17.84 11.30 -4.25
CA LEU A 145 18.39 9.95 -4.31
C LEU A 145 19.41 9.88 -5.44
N ILE A 146 20.63 9.48 -5.09
CA ILE A 146 21.70 9.20 -6.03
C ILE A 146 22.03 7.71 -5.93
N SER A 147 22.08 7.05 -7.09
CA SER A 147 22.37 5.62 -7.22
C SER A 147 23.29 5.37 -8.41
N SER A 148 24.32 4.53 -8.25
CA SER A 148 25.27 4.16 -9.31
C SER A 148 24.99 2.77 -9.92
N HIS A 149 24.74 1.76 -9.07
CA HIS A 149 24.22 0.44 -9.43
C HIS A 149 23.59 -0.17 -8.18
N THR A 150 22.36 -0.67 -8.26
CA THR A 150 21.75 -1.37 -7.13
C THR A 150 21.09 -2.67 -7.54
N ASP A 151 21.36 -3.70 -6.76
CA ASP A 151 20.48 -4.86 -6.67
C ASP A 151 19.14 -4.37 -6.09
N ARG A 152 18.17 -4.14 -7.00
CA ARG A 152 16.85 -3.62 -6.65
C ARG A 152 16.08 -4.58 -5.75
N LEU A 153 16.31 -5.89 -5.86
CA LEU A 153 15.64 -6.88 -5.04
C LEU A 153 16.21 -6.86 -3.62
N GLN A 154 17.53 -6.73 -3.47
CA GLN A 154 18.14 -6.50 -2.15
C GLN A 154 17.66 -5.17 -1.55
N ALA A 155 17.60 -4.10 -2.35
CA ALA A 155 17.08 -2.81 -1.90
C ALA A 155 15.60 -2.91 -1.48
N PHE A 156 14.78 -3.66 -2.22
CA PHE A 156 13.39 -3.96 -1.86
C PHE A 156 13.29 -4.67 -0.52
N ARG A 157 14.10 -5.70 -0.27
CA ARG A 157 14.11 -6.42 1.01
C ARG A 157 14.46 -5.50 2.18
N TYR A 158 15.47 -4.66 2.00
CA TYR A 158 15.84 -3.66 3.00
C TYR A 158 14.70 -2.64 3.21
N ARG A 159 14.14 -2.12 2.12
CA ARG A 159 13.10 -1.08 2.14
C ARG A 159 11.80 -1.57 2.75
N LEU A 160 11.40 -2.79 2.44
CA LEU A 160 10.25 -3.44 3.05
C LEU A 160 10.47 -3.59 4.56
N ASN A 161 11.67 -3.99 4.97
CA ASN A 161 12.06 -4.21 6.37
C ASN A 161 12.56 -2.94 7.08
N SER A 162 11.95 -1.78 6.80
CA SER A 162 12.23 -0.49 7.42
C SER A 162 10.95 0.33 7.57
N LEU A 163 11.00 1.43 8.34
CA LEU A 163 9.85 2.35 8.51
C LEU A 163 9.38 3.02 7.22
N ALA A 164 10.14 2.92 6.12
CA ALA A 164 9.70 3.44 4.83
C ALA A 164 8.56 2.63 4.21
N SER A 165 8.34 1.40 4.67
CA SER A 165 7.20 0.58 4.25
C SER A 165 5.92 0.89 5.05
N LEU A 166 6.00 1.68 6.13
CA LEU A 166 4.86 2.06 6.96
C LEU A 166 3.74 2.71 6.12
N GLN A 167 2.50 2.33 6.40
CA GLN A 167 1.28 2.91 5.85
C GLN A 167 0.36 3.36 7.00
N PHE A 168 -0.76 4.02 6.66
CA PHE A 168 -1.80 4.27 7.65
C PHE A 168 -2.45 2.94 8.07
N PHE A 169 -2.94 2.87 9.31
CA PHE A 169 -3.56 1.66 9.84
C PHE A 169 -4.83 1.29 9.06
N GLY A 170 -4.83 0.10 8.48
CA GLY A 170 -5.94 -0.43 7.69
C GLY A 170 -5.45 -1.38 6.62
N TRP A 171 -6.13 -1.42 5.48
CA TRP A 171 -5.84 -2.39 4.43
C TRP A 171 -4.45 -2.22 3.82
N GLN A 172 -3.95 -0.98 3.70
CA GLN A 172 -2.60 -0.73 3.15
C GLN A 172 -1.52 -1.28 4.07
N GLU A 173 -1.59 -0.95 5.35
CA GLU A 173 -0.65 -1.47 6.35
C GLU A 173 -0.78 -2.98 6.51
N GLY A 174 -2.02 -3.50 6.48
CA GLY A 174 -2.26 -4.93 6.51
C GLY A 174 -1.55 -5.67 5.36
N CYS A 175 -1.51 -5.12 4.15
CA CYS A 175 -0.75 -5.71 3.04
C CYS A 175 0.75 -5.77 3.34
N VAL A 176 1.32 -4.71 3.90
CA VAL A 176 2.75 -4.60 4.27
C VAL A 176 3.10 -5.57 5.38
N LEU A 177 2.33 -5.59 6.47
CA LEU A 177 2.53 -6.49 7.60
C LEU A 177 2.50 -7.96 7.18
N ASN A 178 1.52 -8.36 6.35
CA ASN A 178 1.44 -9.72 5.83
C ASN A 178 2.65 -10.05 4.97
N GLY A 179 3.09 -9.12 4.11
CA GLY A 179 4.30 -9.29 3.30
C GLY A 179 5.58 -9.45 4.14
N LEU A 180 5.72 -8.66 5.20
CA LEU A 180 6.84 -8.74 6.15
C LEU A 180 6.88 -10.11 6.84
N LEU A 181 5.75 -10.55 7.39
CA LEU A 181 5.65 -11.82 8.10
C LEU A 181 5.92 -13.00 7.16
N ASP A 182 5.28 -13.03 6.00
CA ASP A 182 5.48 -14.08 4.99
C ASP A 182 6.96 -14.19 4.57
N MET A 183 7.61 -13.06 4.30
CA MET A 183 9.03 -13.04 3.91
C MET A 183 9.94 -13.53 5.04
N ALA A 184 9.60 -13.24 6.29
CA ALA A 184 10.31 -13.76 7.46
C ALA A 184 10.16 -15.27 7.59
N GLU A 185 8.93 -15.79 7.48
CA GLU A 185 8.63 -17.22 7.53
C GLU A 185 9.32 -17.99 6.41
N ALA A 186 9.36 -17.40 5.22
CA ALA A 186 10.05 -17.92 4.04
C ALA A 186 11.59 -17.74 4.09
N ARG A 187 12.14 -17.13 5.16
CA ARG A 187 13.58 -16.84 5.33
C ARG A 187 14.17 -15.98 4.20
N LEU A 188 13.33 -15.15 3.57
CA LEU A 188 13.75 -14.14 2.59
C LEU A 188 14.12 -12.80 3.26
N LEU A 189 13.68 -12.63 4.51
CA LEU A 189 14.16 -11.62 5.45
C LEU A 189 14.67 -12.30 6.72
N GLU A 190 15.60 -11.64 7.42
CA GLU A 190 16.01 -12.06 8.76
C GLU A 190 14.82 -11.97 9.72
N PRO A 191 14.34 -13.10 10.30
CA PRO A 191 13.06 -13.12 11.01
C PRO A 191 13.00 -12.19 12.22
N ASP A 192 14.04 -12.15 13.04
CA ASP A 192 14.07 -11.29 14.22
C ASP A 192 14.02 -9.81 13.84
N LEU A 193 14.65 -9.44 12.71
CA LEU A 193 14.59 -8.07 12.22
C LEU A 193 13.19 -7.75 11.69
N ALA A 194 12.57 -8.65 10.92
CA ALA A 194 11.21 -8.49 10.42
C ALA A 194 10.18 -8.37 11.55
N LEU A 195 10.28 -9.19 12.59
CA LEU A 195 9.40 -9.12 13.77
C LEU A 195 9.60 -7.81 14.55
N ARG A 196 10.84 -7.32 14.67
CA ARG A 196 11.09 -5.98 15.24
C ARG A 196 10.48 -4.88 14.39
N THR A 197 10.58 -4.95 13.07
CA THR A 197 9.95 -3.98 12.16
C THR A 197 8.43 -4.00 12.31
N ILE A 198 7.81 -5.18 12.33
CA ILE A 198 6.37 -5.34 12.60
C ILE A 198 5.97 -4.71 13.95
N ALA A 199 6.75 -4.97 15.01
CA ALA A 199 6.48 -4.38 16.32
C ALA A 199 6.61 -2.85 16.30
N THR A 200 7.62 -2.31 15.60
CA THR A 200 7.80 -0.86 15.42
C THR A 200 6.63 -0.24 14.65
N HIS A 201 6.12 -0.90 13.61
CA HIS A 201 4.92 -0.45 12.90
C HIS A 201 3.71 -0.39 13.83
N PHE A 202 3.43 -1.46 14.57
CA PHE A 202 2.34 -1.49 15.53
C PHE A 202 2.46 -0.44 16.64
N ALA A 203 3.68 -0.08 17.05
CA ALA A 203 3.91 0.99 18.01
C ALA A 203 3.44 2.39 17.52
N HIS A 204 3.08 2.57 16.24
CA HIS A 204 2.44 3.80 15.77
C HIS A 204 0.91 3.81 15.91
N PHE A 205 0.29 2.66 16.18
CA PHE A 205 -1.17 2.50 16.10
C PHE A 205 -1.84 2.19 17.44
N PHE A 206 -1.05 2.04 18.51
CA PHE A 206 -1.54 1.75 19.84
C PHE A 206 -0.98 2.74 20.88
N ASP A 207 -1.79 3.05 21.89
CA ASP A 207 -1.33 3.76 23.09
C ASP A 207 -0.50 2.84 24.02
N ALA A 208 -0.08 3.37 25.17
CA ALA A 208 0.76 2.61 26.11
C ALA A 208 0.00 1.43 26.77
N GLU A 209 -1.33 1.49 26.76
CA GLU A 209 -2.24 0.47 27.29
C GLU A 209 -2.66 -0.56 26.23
N GLY A 210 -2.25 -0.38 24.97
CA GLY A 210 -2.58 -1.27 23.86
C GLY A 210 -3.95 -1.00 23.22
N ASN A 211 -4.57 0.14 23.51
CA ASN A 211 -5.78 0.57 22.81
C ASN A 211 -5.42 1.19 21.46
N LEU A 212 -6.34 1.11 20.49
CA LEU A 212 -6.19 1.79 19.21
C LEU A 212 -5.98 3.30 19.43
N ASP A 213 -4.92 3.83 18.84
CA ASP A 213 -4.62 5.26 18.75
C ASP A 213 -3.85 5.49 17.45
N TYR A 214 -4.58 5.79 16.38
CA TYR A 214 -4.05 5.86 15.02
C TYR A 214 -4.83 6.88 14.19
N GLU A 215 -4.45 7.07 12.93
CA GLU A 215 -5.21 7.87 11.96
C GLU A 215 -5.85 7.04 10.85
N ASP A 216 -7.12 7.30 10.53
CA ASP A 216 -7.82 6.67 9.41
C ASP A 216 -7.30 7.13 8.03
N ASP A 217 -7.93 6.64 6.95
CA ASP A 217 -7.55 6.97 5.58
C ASP A 217 -7.78 8.44 5.20
N PHE A 218 -8.46 9.23 6.07
CA PHE A 218 -8.61 10.69 5.98
C PHE A 218 -7.61 11.45 6.87
N SER A 219 -6.70 10.74 7.53
CA SER A 219 -5.78 11.24 8.56
C SER A 219 -6.50 11.80 9.79
N ARG A 220 -7.69 11.27 10.13
CA ARG A 220 -8.43 11.64 11.35
C ARG A 220 -8.05 10.69 12.48
N PRO A 221 -7.80 11.19 13.70
CA PRO A 221 -7.47 10.33 14.83
C PRO A 221 -8.66 9.40 15.17
N ARG A 222 -8.37 8.13 15.46
CA ARG A 222 -9.34 7.08 15.79
C ARG A 222 -8.91 6.33 17.05
N GLN A 223 -9.92 5.89 17.80
CA GLN A 223 -9.78 4.94 18.92
C GLN A 223 -10.62 3.67 18.71
N ASP A 224 -11.21 3.55 17.53
CA ASP A 224 -12.10 2.49 17.07
C ASP A 224 -11.70 2.07 15.65
N ILE A 225 -12.33 1.02 15.12
CA ILE A 225 -12.08 0.55 13.75
C ILE A 225 -13.01 1.30 12.79
N TYR A 226 -12.44 2.02 11.81
CA TYR A 226 -13.22 2.95 10.96
C TYR A 226 -14.17 2.26 9.95
N GLY A 227 -13.96 0.98 9.66
CA GLY A 227 -14.72 0.21 8.67
C GLY A 227 -14.07 -1.13 8.36
N ILE A 228 -14.65 -1.91 7.44
CA ILE A 228 -14.17 -3.26 7.10
C ILE A 228 -12.73 -3.28 6.56
N GLU A 229 -12.25 -2.17 6.03
CA GLU A 229 -10.86 -2.04 5.57
C GLU A 229 -9.86 -1.93 6.72
N GLY A 230 -10.32 -1.52 7.91
CA GLY A 230 -9.50 -1.37 9.11
C GLY A 230 -9.09 -2.69 9.77
N THR A 231 -9.61 -3.84 9.30
CA THR A 231 -9.47 -5.11 10.02
C THR A 231 -8.33 -6.02 9.54
N LEU A 232 -7.68 -5.71 8.43
CA LEU A 232 -6.60 -6.53 7.88
C LEU A 232 -5.36 -6.66 8.81
N PRO A 233 -4.87 -5.60 9.48
CA PRO A 233 -3.69 -5.68 10.36
C PRO A 233 -3.82 -6.72 11.49
N PHE A 234 -5.05 -7.02 11.92
CA PHE A 234 -5.30 -7.96 13.01
C PHE A 234 -4.92 -9.40 12.68
N ALA A 235 -4.80 -9.78 11.38
CA ALA A 235 -4.27 -11.08 11.00
C ALA A 235 -2.82 -11.27 11.46
N VAL A 236 -1.98 -10.24 11.32
CA VAL A 236 -0.57 -10.27 11.74
C VAL A 236 -0.43 -10.00 13.22
N LEU A 237 -1.26 -9.10 13.78
CA LEU A 237 -1.27 -8.85 15.22
C LEU A 237 -1.56 -10.14 16.00
N ALA A 238 -2.56 -10.92 15.59
CA ALA A 238 -2.89 -12.18 16.26
C ALA A 238 -1.78 -13.23 16.18
N GLN A 239 -1.00 -13.24 15.10
CA GLN A 239 0.12 -14.18 14.93
C GLN A 239 1.35 -13.78 15.75
N THR A 240 1.60 -12.48 15.88
CA THR A 240 2.84 -11.96 16.50
C THR A 240 2.65 -11.55 17.96
N GLN A 241 1.43 -11.18 18.34
CA GLN A 241 1.04 -10.70 19.67
C GLN A 241 -0.37 -11.24 20.02
N PRO A 242 -0.53 -12.56 20.21
CA PRO A 242 -1.84 -13.23 20.33
C PRO A 242 -2.70 -12.74 21.50
N ASP A 243 -2.08 -12.21 22.55
CA ASP A 243 -2.75 -11.71 23.76
C ASP A 243 -3.00 -10.19 23.71
N HIS A 244 -2.73 -9.52 22.59
CA HIS A 244 -2.89 -8.07 22.48
C HIS A 244 -4.37 -7.66 22.64
N PRO A 245 -4.71 -6.69 23.52
CA PRO A 245 -6.10 -6.36 23.87
C PRO A 245 -6.92 -5.82 22.68
N ALA A 246 -6.27 -5.20 21.70
CA ALA A 246 -6.94 -4.73 20.48
C ALA A 246 -7.60 -5.85 19.65
N ILE A 247 -7.18 -7.12 19.80
CA ILE A 247 -7.85 -8.25 19.11
C ILE A 247 -9.31 -8.36 19.56
N GLU A 248 -9.61 -8.11 20.84
CA GLU A 248 -10.99 -8.09 21.33
C GLU A 248 -11.79 -6.91 20.76
N GLN A 249 -11.14 -5.81 20.41
CA GLN A 249 -11.81 -4.68 19.73
C GLN A 249 -12.23 -5.08 18.31
N ALA A 250 -11.39 -5.83 17.58
CA ALA A 250 -11.75 -6.36 16.27
C ALA A 250 -12.92 -7.35 16.33
N LEU A 251 -12.93 -8.24 17.32
CA LEU A 251 -14.04 -9.18 17.53
C LEU A 251 -15.36 -8.46 17.83
N ARG A 252 -15.34 -7.43 18.69
CA ARG A 252 -16.52 -6.59 18.97
C ARG A 252 -17.00 -5.84 17.73
N PHE A 253 -16.08 -5.20 17.00
CA PHE A 253 -16.40 -4.52 15.74
C PHE A 253 -17.12 -5.46 14.75
N TRP A 254 -16.61 -6.68 14.55
CA TRP A 254 -17.27 -7.64 13.66
C TRP A 254 -18.61 -8.16 14.19
N GLN A 255 -18.88 -8.10 15.49
CA GLN A 255 -20.21 -8.44 16.02
C GLN A 255 -21.19 -7.30 15.76
N GLU A 256 -20.77 -6.05 15.96
CA GLU A 256 -21.59 -4.85 15.80
C GLU A 256 -21.86 -4.51 14.33
N ALA A 257 -20.89 -4.72 13.45
CA ALA A 257 -20.99 -4.43 12.01
C ALA A 257 -21.73 -5.50 11.20
N ARG A 258 -22.26 -6.55 11.83
CA ARG A 258 -23.02 -7.61 11.14
C ARG A 258 -24.39 -7.10 10.71
N THR A 259 -24.73 -7.37 9.45
CA THR A 259 -26.12 -7.30 8.97
C THR A 259 -26.98 -8.39 9.61
N ALA A 260 -28.30 -8.32 9.40
CA ALA A 260 -29.22 -9.38 9.82
C ALA A 260 -28.89 -10.76 9.21
N SER A 261 -28.21 -10.81 8.06
CA SER A 261 -27.71 -12.05 7.44
C SER A 261 -26.33 -12.48 7.96
N GLY A 262 -25.77 -11.78 8.95
CA GLY A 262 -24.49 -12.11 9.57
C GLY A 262 -23.26 -11.69 8.78
N ILE A 263 -23.43 -10.85 7.75
CA ILE A 263 -22.33 -10.38 6.89
C ILE A 263 -21.81 -9.06 7.42
N VAL A 264 -20.49 -8.95 7.53
CA VAL A 264 -19.82 -7.72 7.93
C VAL A 264 -19.53 -6.90 6.67
N GLN A 265 -20.08 -5.69 6.60
CA GLN A 265 -19.94 -4.79 5.46
C GLN A 265 -20.11 -3.32 5.90
N ASP A 266 -19.58 -2.39 5.10
CA ASP A 266 -19.76 -0.96 5.37
C ASP A 266 -21.08 -0.47 4.75
N GLY A 267 -21.98 -0.04 5.64
CA GLY A 267 -23.32 0.41 5.28
C GLY A 267 -24.07 -0.63 4.43
N GLU A 268 -24.51 -0.19 3.26
CA GLU A 268 -25.39 -0.96 2.38
C GLU A 268 -24.67 -1.63 1.19
N THR A 269 -23.33 -1.58 1.17
CA THR A 269 -22.53 -2.04 0.03
C THR A 269 -21.76 -3.31 0.38
N LEU A 270 -21.99 -4.38 -0.38
CA LEU A 270 -21.15 -5.57 -0.32
C LEU A 270 -19.92 -5.36 -1.20
N SER A 271 -18.71 -5.42 -0.63
CA SER A 271 -17.48 -5.24 -1.40
C SER A 271 -16.53 -6.45 -1.38
N ALA A 272 -15.74 -6.58 -2.45
CA ALA A 272 -14.74 -7.62 -2.63
C ALA A 272 -13.59 -7.49 -1.63
N GLU A 273 -13.31 -6.26 -1.15
CA GLU A 273 -12.30 -5.95 -0.13
C GLU A 273 -12.49 -6.84 1.11
N GLY A 274 -13.73 -6.98 1.58
CA GLY A 274 -14.04 -7.79 2.76
C GLY A 274 -13.72 -9.28 2.63
N SER A 275 -13.46 -9.81 1.42
CA SER A 275 -12.92 -11.16 1.28
C SER A 275 -11.53 -11.25 1.92
N TYR A 276 -10.68 -10.24 1.70
CA TYR A 276 -9.33 -10.21 2.23
C TYR A 276 -9.24 -9.47 3.57
N THR A 277 -9.93 -8.34 3.73
CA THR A 277 -9.80 -7.51 4.93
C THR A 277 -10.62 -8.02 6.11
N VAL A 278 -11.67 -8.81 5.88
CA VAL A 278 -12.54 -9.35 6.96
C VAL A 278 -12.39 -10.86 7.09
N ALA A 279 -12.68 -11.62 6.02
CA ALA A 279 -12.74 -13.08 6.12
C ALA A 279 -11.39 -13.68 6.54
N TYR A 280 -10.29 -13.22 5.94
CA TYR A 280 -8.96 -13.73 6.26
C TYR A 280 -8.54 -13.46 7.72
N PRO A 281 -8.54 -12.21 8.24
CA PRO A 281 -8.22 -11.97 9.66
C PRO A 281 -9.13 -12.71 10.63
N MET A 282 -10.42 -12.82 10.31
CA MET A 282 -11.39 -13.57 11.10
C MET A 282 -11.03 -15.06 11.16
N ALA A 283 -10.69 -15.67 10.03
CA ALA A 283 -10.23 -17.05 9.97
C ALA A 283 -8.89 -17.25 10.69
N GLN A 284 -7.93 -16.32 10.52
CA GLN A 284 -6.62 -16.36 11.17
C GLN A 284 -6.77 -16.40 12.69
N ILE A 285 -7.53 -15.45 13.26
CA ILE A 285 -7.80 -15.41 14.70
C ILE A 285 -8.56 -16.66 15.14
N GLY A 286 -9.55 -17.10 14.35
CA GLY A 286 -10.33 -18.29 14.64
C GLY A 286 -9.47 -19.55 14.73
N VAL A 287 -8.56 -19.77 13.78
CA VAL A 287 -7.64 -20.91 13.76
C VAL A 287 -6.67 -20.85 14.95
N LEU A 288 -6.04 -19.69 15.20
CA LEU A 288 -5.10 -19.53 16.31
C LEU A 288 -5.75 -19.79 17.68
N ARG A 289 -7.05 -19.45 17.84
CA ARG A 289 -7.80 -19.65 19.08
C ARG A 289 -8.57 -20.98 19.14
N GLY A 290 -8.60 -21.76 18.05
CA GLY A 290 -9.46 -22.93 17.93
C GLY A 290 -10.97 -22.60 17.92
N ASP A 291 -11.36 -21.36 17.61
CA ASP A 291 -12.75 -20.91 17.58
C ASP A 291 -13.43 -21.28 16.24
N GLN A 292 -14.13 -22.42 16.27
CA GLN A 292 -14.87 -22.93 15.11
C GLN A 292 -16.01 -22.01 14.65
N ARG A 293 -16.60 -21.20 15.54
CA ARG A 293 -17.69 -20.27 15.17
C ARG A 293 -17.13 -19.08 14.39
N LEU A 294 -15.94 -18.62 14.77
CA LEU A 294 -15.26 -17.54 14.07
C LEU A 294 -14.77 -18.00 12.70
N ILE A 295 -14.22 -19.22 12.59
CA ILE A 295 -13.87 -19.85 11.32
C ILE A 295 -15.10 -19.99 10.41
N ALA A 296 -16.21 -20.51 10.93
CA ALA A 296 -17.46 -20.61 10.18
C ALA A 296 -17.95 -19.24 9.70
N SER A 297 -17.89 -18.21 10.57
CA SER A 297 -18.24 -16.84 10.19
C SER A 297 -17.39 -16.30 9.06
N ALA A 298 -16.08 -16.58 9.06
CA ALA A 298 -15.16 -16.18 8.00
C ALA A 298 -15.53 -16.84 6.65
N LEU A 299 -15.86 -18.13 6.67
CA LEU A 299 -16.29 -18.84 5.46
C LEU A 299 -17.62 -18.30 4.91
N GLU A 300 -18.56 -17.92 5.78
CA GLU A 300 -19.79 -17.24 5.36
C GLU A 300 -19.52 -15.86 4.74
N GLN A 301 -18.51 -15.12 5.22
CA GLN A 301 -18.10 -13.86 4.57
C GLN A 301 -17.65 -14.09 3.12
N LEU A 302 -16.94 -15.18 2.83
CA LEU A 302 -16.51 -15.54 1.48
C LEU A 302 -17.68 -16.02 0.62
N ARG A 303 -18.58 -16.85 1.18
CA ARG A 303 -19.77 -17.34 0.46
C ARG A 303 -20.67 -16.20 0.01
N ALA A 304 -20.94 -15.25 0.90
CA ALA A 304 -21.77 -14.08 0.58
C ALA A 304 -21.19 -13.25 -0.57
N ARG A 305 -19.86 -13.14 -0.65
CA ARG A 305 -19.16 -12.36 -1.68
C ARG A 305 -19.04 -13.06 -3.03
N ARG A 306 -19.45 -14.33 -3.17
CA ARG A 306 -19.49 -15.03 -4.47
C ARG A 306 -20.36 -14.33 -5.50
N VAL A 307 -21.42 -13.65 -5.06
CA VAL A 307 -22.31 -12.86 -5.94
C VAL A 307 -21.54 -11.77 -6.69
N LEU A 308 -20.38 -11.32 -6.18
CA LEU A 308 -19.55 -10.33 -6.87
C LEU A 308 -18.89 -10.88 -8.13
N PHE A 309 -18.73 -12.21 -8.25
CA PHE A 309 -18.16 -12.88 -9.41
C PHE A 309 -19.22 -13.70 -10.17
N GLU A 310 -19.81 -13.13 -11.20
CA GLU A 310 -20.86 -13.74 -12.01
C GLU A 310 -20.65 -13.41 -13.49
N ASN A 311 -21.05 -14.32 -14.39
CA ASN A 311 -21.03 -14.10 -15.84
C ASN A 311 -19.67 -13.61 -16.40
N ASP A 312 -18.58 -14.24 -15.94
CA ASP A 312 -17.20 -13.92 -16.34
C ASP A 312 -16.77 -12.46 -15.99
N ALA A 313 -17.45 -11.84 -15.03
CA ALA A 313 -17.15 -10.49 -14.53
C ALA A 313 -17.10 -10.45 -13.00
N LEU A 314 -16.15 -9.68 -12.45
CA LEU A 314 -15.97 -9.48 -11.01
C LEU A 314 -16.18 -8.00 -10.65
N ALA A 315 -17.14 -7.67 -9.81
CA ALA A 315 -17.34 -6.31 -9.31
C ALA A 315 -16.58 -6.07 -8.00
N LEU A 316 -16.04 -4.86 -7.79
CA LEU A 316 -15.57 -4.46 -6.47
C LEU A 316 -16.75 -4.34 -5.50
N ARG A 317 -17.85 -3.72 -5.94
CA ARG A 317 -18.99 -3.36 -5.09
C ARG A 317 -20.30 -3.77 -5.73
N LEU A 318 -21.20 -4.27 -4.89
CA LEU A 318 -22.61 -4.48 -5.18
C LEU A 318 -23.43 -3.63 -4.20
N HIS A 319 -24.22 -2.70 -4.75
CA HIS A 319 -25.11 -1.84 -3.99
C HIS A 319 -26.51 -2.48 -3.85
N GLN A 320 -27.30 -2.05 -2.87
CA GLN A 320 -28.66 -2.57 -2.63
C GLN A 320 -29.59 -2.49 -3.85
N ASN A 321 -29.44 -1.48 -4.70
CA ASN A 321 -30.22 -1.33 -5.93
C ASN A 321 -29.77 -2.28 -7.06
N GLY A 322 -28.83 -3.20 -6.79
CA GLY A 322 -28.26 -4.14 -7.77
C GLY A 322 -27.14 -3.58 -8.63
N THR A 323 -26.78 -2.29 -8.46
CA THR A 323 -25.70 -1.66 -9.23
C THR A 323 -24.35 -2.26 -8.86
N ARG A 324 -23.54 -2.56 -9.88
CA ARG A 324 -22.16 -3.04 -9.74
C ARG A 324 -21.18 -1.97 -10.20
N THR A 325 -20.14 -1.71 -9.41
CA THR A 325 -19.10 -0.71 -9.74
C THR A 325 -17.70 -1.32 -9.68
N PHE A 326 -16.76 -0.68 -10.37
CA PHE A 326 -15.38 -1.12 -10.61
C PHE A 326 -15.33 -2.56 -11.15
N VAL A 327 -16.18 -2.86 -12.12
CA VAL A 327 -16.26 -4.19 -12.74
C VAL A 327 -14.94 -4.50 -13.44
N ASN A 328 -14.39 -5.68 -13.15
CA ASN A 328 -13.11 -6.22 -13.62
C ASN A 328 -11.87 -5.42 -13.19
N TRP A 329 -12.01 -4.57 -12.16
CA TRP A 329 -10.87 -3.84 -11.61
C TRP A 329 -9.84 -4.79 -10.97
N ALA A 330 -8.56 -4.60 -11.27
CA ALA A 330 -7.49 -5.50 -10.86
C ALA A 330 -7.37 -5.64 -9.35
N ARG A 331 -7.56 -4.55 -8.61
CA ARG A 331 -7.52 -4.58 -7.16
C ARG A 331 -8.75 -5.26 -6.55
N ALA A 332 -9.92 -5.22 -7.19
CA ALA A 332 -11.05 -6.06 -6.79
C ALA A 332 -10.73 -7.56 -6.92
N ALA A 333 -10.11 -7.94 -8.03
CA ALA A 333 -9.65 -9.31 -8.27
C ALA A 333 -8.61 -9.75 -7.25
N ALA A 334 -7.63 -8.89 -6.94
CA ALA A 334 -6.65 -9.14 -5.90
C ALA A 334 -7.32 -9.44 -4.55
N TRP A 335 -8.24 -8.59 -4.09
CA TRP A 335 -8.92 -8.78 -2.79
C TRP A 335 -9.78 -10.03 -2.73
N TYR A 336 -10.55 -10.29 -3.79
CA TYR A 336 -11.38 -11.48 -3.86
C TYR A 336 -10.53 -12.76 -3.82
N LEU A 337 -9.48 -12.81 -4.64
CA LEU A 337 -8.60 -13.98 -4.74
C LEU A 337 -7.74 -14.17 -3.48
N LEU A 338 -7.16 -13.10 -2.91
CA LEU A 338 -6.37 -13.18 -1.69
C LEU A 338 -7.23 -13.62 -0.50
N GLY A 339 -8.45 -13.11 -0.40
CA GLY A 339 -9.41 -13.53 0.62
C GLY A 339 -9.67 -15.03 0.60
N LEU A 340 -9.90 -15.60 -0.59
CA LEU A 340 -10.05 -17.04 -0.77
C LEU A 340 -8.73 -17.79 -0.49
N ALA A 341 -7.64 -17.38 -1.12
CA ALA A 341 -6.34 -18.06 -1.01
C ALA A 341 -5.86 -18.16 0.44
N ARG A 342 -5.83 -17.02 1.14
CA ARG A 342 -5.35 -16.92 2.53
C ARG A 342 -6.26 -17.67 3.50
N THR A 343 -7.57 -17.45 3.42
CA THR A 343 -8.52 -18.08 4.34
C THR A 343 -8.53 -19.59 4.19
N LEU A 344 -8.57 -20.10 2.95
CA LEU A 344 -8.61 -21.54 2.72
C LEU A 344 -7.27 -22.21 3.05
N ALA A 345 -6.13 -21.54 2.85
CA ALA A 345 -4.82 -22.10 3.18
C ALA A 345 -4.60 -22.32 4.69
N LEU A 346 -5.38 -21.66 5.54
CA LEU A 346 -5.34 -21.88 7.00
C LEU A 346 -6.06 -23.15 7.45
N LEU A 347 -6.88 -23.75 6.58
CA LEU A 347 -7.77 -24.84 6.96
C LEU A 347 -7.20 -26.19 6.50
N PRO A 348 -7.18 -27.22 7.36
CA PRO A 348 -6.73 -28.55 6.95
C PRO A 348 -7.68 -29.22 5.94
N ASP A 349 -8.98 -28.91 6.01
CA ASP A 349 -10.00 -29.38 5.06
C ASP A 349 -10.88 -28.20 4.58
N PRO A 350 -10.43 -27.46 3.56
CA PRO A 350 -11.16 -26.29 3.08
C PRO A 350 -12.43 -26.70 2.31
N PRO A 351 -13.59 -26.03 2.52
CA PRO A 351 -14.85 -26.40 1.89
C PRO A 351 -14.78 -26.46 0.36
N ALA A 352 -15.33 -27.52 -0.23
CA ALA A 352 -15.29 -27.77 -1.67
C ALA A 352 -15.89 -26.62 -2.49
N ASP A 353 -17.01 -26.02 -2.03
CA ASP A 353 -17.69 -24.94 -2.75
C ASP A 353 -16.82 -23.68 -2.89
N LEU A 354 -16.03 -23.36 -1.86
CA LEU A 354 -15.09 -22.23 -1.88
C LEU A 354 -13.80 -22.56 -2.62
N ARG A 355 -13.31 -23.80 -2.55
CA ARG A 355 -12.17 -24.27 -3.38
C ARG A 355 -12.50 -24.16 -4.87
N GLU A 356 -13.69 -24.60 -5.27
CA GLU A 356 -14.16 -24.45 -6.65
C GLU A 356 -14.33 -22.98 -7.05
N ALA A 357 -14.89 -22.15 -6.18
CA ALA A 357 -15.00 -20.71 -6.43
C ALA A 357 -13.62 -20.06 -6.64
N PHE A 358 -12.63 -20.45 -5.83
CA PHE A 358 -11.26 -19.98 -5.96
C PHE A 358 -10.61 -20.46 -7.26
N ALA A 359 -10.73 -21.74 -7.60
CA ALA A 359 -10.19 -22.28 -8.85
C ALA A 359 -10.80 -21.60 -10.09
N ARG A 360 -12.12 -21.36 -10.09
CA ARG A 360 -12.81 -20.64 -11.18
C ARG A 360 -12.31 -19.21 -11.33
N ALA A 361 -12.22 -18.46 -10.23
CA ALA A 361 -11.76 -17.07 -10.25
C ALA A 361 -10.26 -16.96 -10.62
N ALA A 362 -9.43 -17.89 -10.14
CA ALA A 362 -8.01 -17.95 -10.50
C ALA A 362 -7.82 -18.18 -12.01
N GLN A 363 -8.54 -19.15 -12.59
CA GLN A 363 -8.51 -19.40 -14.04
C GLN A 363 -9.03 -18.21 -14.84
N TRP A 364 -10.08 -17.53 -14.35
CA TRP A 364 -10.60 -16.31 -14.96
C TRP A 364 -9.56 -15.19 -15.02
N ALA A 365 -8.82 -14.98 -13.94
CA ALA A 365 -7.76 -13.99 -13.88
C ALA A 365 -6.60 -14.37 -14.83
N VAL A 366 -6.13 -15.61 -14.79
CA VAL A 366 -5.00 -16.08 -15.63
C VAL A 366 -5.29 -15.91 -17.13
N ARG A 367 -6.52 -16.17 -17.60
CA ARG A 367 -6.90 -15.94 -19.01
C ARG A 367 -6.79 -14.47 -19.44
N ARG A 368 -6.71 -13.54 -18.49
CA ARG A 368 -6.63 -12.09 -18.70
C ARG A 368 -5.26 -11.51 -18.35
N GLN A 369 -4.27 -12.36 -18.07
CA GLN A 369 -2.89 -11.93 -17.93
C GLN A 369 -2.37 -11.45 -19.30
N ASN A 370 -1.72 -10.29 -19.32
CA ASN A 370 -1.17 -9.74 -20.55
C ASN A 370 0.17 -10.40 -20.93
N LYS A 371 0.73 -10.02 -22.08
CA LYS A 371 1.97 -10.59 -22.61
C LYS A 371 3.20 -10.33 -21.73
N GLN A 372 3.14 -9.30 -20.89
CA GLN A 372 4.17 -8.96 -19.91
C GLN A 372 4.00 -9.71 -18.58
N GLY A 373 3.05 -10.64 -18.48
CA GLY A 373 2.84 -11.40 -17.25
C GLY A 373 2.13 -10.62 -16.14
N VAL A 374 1.54 -9.46 -16.43
CA VAL A 374 0.81 -8.64 -15.44
C VAL A 374 -0.62 -8.38 -15.91
N TRP A 375 -1.43 -7.68 -15.10
CA TRP A 375 -2.81 -7.37 -15.42
C TRP A 375 -3.01 -5.86 -15.60
N HIS A 376 -3.80 -5.52 -16.62
CA HIS A 376 -4.33 -4.17 -16.83
C HIS A 376 -5.13 -3.73 -15.60
N ALA A 377 -5.17 -2.42 -15.30
CA ALA A 377 -5.91 -1.92 -14.12
C ALA A 377 -7.39 -2.35 -14.15
N PHE A 378 -7.94 -2.59 -15.33
CA PHE A 378 -9.17 -3.34 -15.54
C PHE A 378 -8.85 -4.53 -16.45
N LEU A 379 -9.10 -5.76 -15.98
CA LEU A 379 -8.61 -6.99 -16.60
C LEU A 379 -9.15 -7.24 -18.02
N ASP A 380 -10.26 -6.61 -18.39
CA ASP A 380 -10.91 -6.68 -19.69
C ASP A 380 -10.62 -5.47 -20.60
N ALA A 381 -9.92 -4.45 -20.10
CA ALA A 381 -9.61 -3.21 -20.82
C ALA A 381 -8.11 -3.14 -21.14
N THR A 382 -7.69 -3.75 -22.25
CA THR A 382 -6.28 -3.88 -22.63
C THR A 382 -5.62 -2.56 -23.04
N GLU A 383 -6.42 -1.52 -23.29
CA GLU A 383 -5.99 -0.16 -23.54
C GLU A 383 -5.57 0.59 -22.26
N VAL A 384 -6.05 0.16 -21.08
CA VAL A 384 -5.72 0.80 -19.80
C VAL A 384 -4.38 0.27 -19.29
N ALA A 385 -3.45 1.13 -18.84
CA ALA A 385 -2.16 0.67 -18.36
C ALA A 385 -2.26 -0.39 -17.23
N PRO A 386 -1.27 -1.29 -17.08
CA PRO A 386 -1.18 -2.22 -15.95
C PRO A 386 -1.27 -1.55 -14.58
N ASP A 387 -1.90 -2.23 -13.62
CA ASP A 387 -1.79 -1.89 -12.19
C ASP A 387 -0.85 -2.90 -11.53
N ASN A 388 0.36 -2.46 -11.19
CA ASN A 388 1.34 -3.33 -10.55
C ASN A 388 0.90 -3.78 -9.14
N GLY A 389 0.11 -2.98 -8.42
CA GLY A 389 -0.41 -3.35 -7.10
C GLY A 389 -1.47 -4.46 -7.21
N GLY A 390 -2.46 -4.27 -8.09
CA GLY A 390 -3.45 -5.30 -8.42
C GLY A 390 -2.81 -6.58 -8.96
N SER A 391 -1.82 -6.44 -9.85
CA SER A 391 -1.07 -7.58 -10.41
C SER A 391 -0.31 -8.36 -9.35
N ALA A 392 0.37 -7.67 -8.44
CA ALA A 392 1.07 -8.31 -7.32
C ALA A 392 0.09 -9.11 -6.44
N GLY A 393 -1.08 -8.54 -6.12
CA GLY A 393 -2.08 -9.22 -5.30
C GLY A 393 -2.73 -10.44 -5.98
N ILE A 394 -3.07 -10.34 -7.28
CA ILE A 394 -3.57 -11.47 -8.06
C ILE A 394 -2.53 -12.59 -8.10
N ALA A 395 -1.28 -12.27 -8.47
CA ALA A 395 -0.21 -13.25 -8.55
C ALA A 395 0.10 -13.87 -7.19
N ALA A 396 0.10 -13.09 -6.10
CA ALA A 396 0.29 -13.60 -4.74
C ALA A 396 -0.79 -14.63 -4.39
N ALA A 397 -2.06 -14.36 -4.69
CA ALA A 397 -3.13 -15.33 -4.46
C ALA A 397 -2.94 -16.63 -5.26
N LEU A 398 -2.50 -16.54 -6.52
CA LEU A 398 -2.17 -17.71 -7.33
C LEU A 398 -1.04 -18.53 -6.70
N ALA A 399 0.06 -17.89 -6.31
CA ALA A 399 1.20 -18.55 -5.71
C ALA A 399 0.85 -19.19 -4.35
N ILE A 400 0.12 -18.48 -3.48
CA ILE A 400 -0.37 -19.01 -2.20
C ILE A 400 -1.27 -20.22 -2.44
N GLY A 401 -2.21 -20.11 -3.39
CA GLY A 401 -3.12 -21.20 -3.73
C GLY A 401 -2.40 -22.45 -4.25
N VAL A 402 -1.35 -22.28 -5.06
CA VAL A 402 -0.51 -23.42 -5.50
C VAL A 402 0.27 -24.01 -4.33
N LYS A 403 0.93 -23.18 -3.52
CA LYS A 403 1.72 -23.61 -2.36
C LYS A 403 0.89 -24.39 -1.34
N ALA A 404 -0.37 -23.99 -1.14
CA ALA A 404 -1.32 -24.65 -0.25
C ALA A 404 -2.05 -25.85 -0.88
N GLY A 405 -1.74 -26.24 -2.13
CA GLY A 405 -2.42 -27.35 -2.82
C GLY A 405 -3.89 -27.07 -3.18
N LEU A 406 -4.31 -25.81 -3.17
CA LEU A 406 -5.66 -25.37 -3.50
C LEU A 406 -5.86 -25.19 -5.01
N LEU A 407 -4.79 -24.88 -5.74
CA LEU A 407 -4.78 -24.65 -7.18
C LEU A 407 -3.82 -25.61 -7.90
N SER A 408 -4.04 -25.77 -9.21
CA SER A 408 -3.15 -26.57 -10.06
C SER A 408 -1.73 -26.00 -10.06
N PRO A 409 -0.68 -26.85 -9.96
CA PRO A 409 0.72 -26.41 -10.04
C PRO A 409 1.06 -25.61 -11.31
N ALA A 410 0.29 -25.80 -12.40
CA ALA A 410 0.46 -25.02 -13.63
C ALA A 410 0.27 -23.51 -13.43
N LEU A 411 -0.50 -23.08 -12.42
CA LEU A 411 -0.73 -21.66 -12.15
C LEU A 411 0.47 -20.96 -11.45
N ARG A 412 1.53 -21.72 -11.12
CA ARG A 412 2.79 -21.16 -10.62
C ARG A 412 3.52 -20.33 -11.67
N GLU A 413 3.47 -20.73 -12.94
CA GLU A 413 4.19 -20.06 -14.02
C GLU A 413 3.65 -18.65 -14.30
N PRO A 414 2.32 -18.42 -14.41
CA PRO A 414 1.74 -17.08 -14.44
C PRO A 414 2.16 -16.20 -13.26
N ALA A 415 2.20 -16.75 -12.04
CA ALA A 415 2.59 -16.00 -10.85
C ALA A 415 4.09 -15.62 -10.87
N ALA A 416 4.96 -16.53 -11.33
CA ALA A 416 6.39 -16.29 -11.46
C ALA A 416 6.71 -15.25 -12.54
N HIS A 417 5.98 -15.27 -13.66
CA HIS A 417 6.12 -14.27 -14.73
C HIS A 417 5.75 -12.87 -14.21
N ALA A 418 4.66 -12.75 -13.45
CA ALA A 418 4.30 -11.49 -12.79
C ALA A 418 5.41 -11.01 -11.83
N ALA A 419 5.97 -11.91 -11.01
CA ALA A 419 7.05 -11.58 -10.08
C ALA A 419 8.28 -11.04 -10.81
N GLN A 420 8.64 -11.61 -11.96
CA GLN A 420 9.75 -11.12 -12.79
C GLN A 420 9.49 -9.68 -13.26
N THR A 421 8.36 -9.43 -13.91
CA THR A 421 8.00 -8.10 -14.44
C THR A 421 7.90 -7.05 -13.34
N LEU A 422 7.33 -7.40 -12.19
CA LEU A 422 7.22 -6.49 -11.04
C LEU A 422 8.58 -6.17 -10.42
N SER A 423 9.54 -7.11 -10.45
CA SER A 423 10.91 -6.86 -10.00
C SER A 423 11.62 -5.79 -10.84
N GLU A 424 11.32 -5.73 -12.14
CA GLU A 424 11.86 -4.72 -13.05
C GLU A 424 11.28 -3.32 -12.81
N ALA A 425 10.07 -3.25 -12.23
CA ALA A 425 9.40 -2.01 -11.86
C ALA A 425 9.85 -1.40 -10.51
N LEU A 426 10.77 -2.07 -9.81
CA LEU A 426 11.36 -1.53 -8.58
C LEU A 426 12.25 -0.31 -8.90
N THR A 427 12.18 0.73 -8.07
CA THR A 427 13.16 1.82 -8.06
C THR A 427 14.53 1.29 -7.60
N PRO A 428 15.63 2.04 -7.85
CA PRO A 428 16.96 1.66 -7.36
C PRO A 428 17.01 1.39 -5.85
N ASP A 429 16.16 2.07 -5.08
CA ASP A 429 16.04 1.92 -3.64
C ASP A 429 14.89 1.01 -3.16
N GLY A 430 14.29 0.25 -4.07
CA GLY A 430 13.41 -0.86 -3.73
C GLY A 430 11.93 -0.53 -3.56
N PHE A 431 11.47 0.67 -3.91
CA PHE A 431 10.03 0.96 -3.97
C PHE A 431 9.40 0.41 -5.25
N LEU A 432 8.17 -0.09 -5.16
CA LEU A 432 7.42 -0.55 -6.32
C LEU A 432 6.69 0.61 -7.01
N THR A 433 6.98 0.85 -8.29
CA THR A 433 6.30 1.84 -9.14
C THR A 433 5.17 1.20 -9.96
N GLY A 434 4.44 1.99 -10.74
CA GLY A 434 3.46 1.48 -11.70
C GLY A 434 2.13 1.03 -11.06
N ILE A 435 1.82 1.53 -9.86
CA ILE A 435 0.62 1.15 -9.11
C ILE A 435 -0.52 2.12 -9.46
N ALA A 436 -1.75 1.63 -9.67
CA ALA A 436 -2.91 2.51 -9.81
C ALA A 436 -3.22 3.19 -8.46
N GLN A 437 -3.45 4.50 -8.48
CA GLN A 437 -3.72 5.29 -7.28
C GLN A 437 -4.92 4.72 -6.48
N VAL A 438 -5.02 5.04 -5.18
CA VAL A 438 -6.23 4.75 -4.39
C VAL A 438 -7.49 5.31 -5.09
N ASN A 439 -8.61 4.60 -5.00
CA ASN A 439 -9.81 4.86 -5.82
C ASN A 439 -10.65 6.07 -5.35
N LYS A 440 -10.06 7.00 -4.60
CA LYS A 440 -10.71 8.20 -4.06
C LYS A 440 -11.25 9.12 -5.16
N GLY A 441 -10.57 9.16 -6.32
CA GLY A 441 -11.03 9.85 -7.53
C GLY A 441 -11.98 9.04 -8.42
N GLY A 442 -12.52 7.92 -7.93
CA GLY A 442 -13.48 7.09 -8.65
C GLY A 442 -12.89 6.25 -9.78
N GLU A 443 -13.78 5.62 -10.56
CA GLU A 443 -13.40 4.75 -11.68
C GLU A 443 -12.63 5.47 -12.78
N ALA A 444 -12.96 6.75 -13.05
CA ALA A 444 -12.27 7.54 -14.07
C ALA A 444 -10.77 7.63 -13.79
N LEU A 445 -10.38 7.91 -12.54
CA LEU A 445 -8.97 7.91 -12.13
C LEU A 445 -8.32 6.53 -12.28
N GLN A 446 -9.06 5.45 -12.02
CA GLN A 446 -8.52 4.09 -12.15
C GLN A 446 -8.35 3.64 -13.61
N ARG A 447 -9.13 4.21 -14.53
CA ARG A 447 -9.05 3.96 -15.98
C ARG A 447 -8.01 4.83 -16.68
N ASP A 448 -7.59 5.92 -16.04
CA ASP A 448 -6.46 6.73 -16.49
C ASP A 448 -5.14 5.93 -16.40
N ASP A 449 -4.10 6.38 -17.13
CA ASP A 449 -2.76 5.79 -17.09
C ASP A 449 -1.89 6.34 -15.93
N TYR A 450 -2.46 7.17 -15.06
CA TYR A 450 -1.80 7.71 -13.88
C TYR A 450 -1.38 6.59 -12.92
N ARG A 451 -0.07 6.41 -12.77
CA ARG A 451 0.54 5.42 -11.87
C ARG A 451 1.45 6.08 -10.86
N VAL A 452 1.50 5.48 -9.67
CA VAL A 452 2.17 6.01 -8.49
C VAL A 452 3.11 4.98 -7.89
N ILE A 453 3.86 5.41 -6.89
CA ILE A 453 4.56 4.55 -5.94
C ILE A 453 3.66 4.39 -4.72
N SER A 454 3.55 3.16 -4.19
CA SER A 454 2.84 2.91 -2.95
C SER A 454 3.27 1.60 -2.29
N GLN A 455 3.45 1.64 -0.97
CA GLN A 455 4.08 0.55 -0.23
C GLN A 455 3.13 -0.63 0.00
N PHE A 456 1.80 -0.45 -0.07
CA PHE A 456 0.89 -1.61 -0.03
C PHE A 456 1.18 -2.60 -1.17
N GLY A 457 1.59 -2.10 -2.35
CA GLY A 457 1.99 -2.94 -3.48
C GLY A 457 3.29 -3.70 -3.21
N MET A 458 4.20 -3.11 -2.42
CA MET A 458 5.40 -3.81 -1.94
C MET A 458 5.03 -4.94 -0.99
N GLY A 459 4.07 -4.71 -0.09
CA GLY A 459 3.50 -5.75 0.77
C GLY A 459 2.94 -6.91 -0.04
N LEU A 460 2.14 -6.64 -1.07
CA LEU A 460 1.60 -7.68 -1.97
C LEU A 460 2.68 -8.43 -2.75
N LEU A 461 3.69 -7.71 -3.26
CA LEU A 461 4.83 -8.32 -3.96
C LEU A 461 5.66 -9.22 -3.02
N ALA A 462 5.80 -8.85 -1.75
CA ALA A 462 6.47 -9.65 -0.74
C ALA A 462 5.73 -10.98 -0.48
N GLN A 463 4.41 -10.93 -0.36
CA GLN A 463 3.57 -12.14 -0.25
C GLN A 463 3.76 -13.07 -1.46
N LEU A 464 3.83 -12.49 -2.67
CA LEU A 464 4.12 -13.23 -3.90
C LEU A 464 5.49 -13.92 -3.84
N TYR A 465 6.56 -13.19 -3.49
CA TYR A 465 7.90 -13.77 -3.40
C TYR A 465 7.98 -14.91 -2.38
N ALA A 466 7.40 -14.72 -1.20
CA ALA A 466 7.38 -15.73 -0.14
C ALA A 466 6.56 -16.99 -0.52
N ALA A 467 5.50 -16.83 -1.32
CA ALA A 467 4.70 -17.94 -1.81
C ALA A 467 5.35 -18.68 -2.99
N LEU A 468 6.27 -18.03 -3.71
CA LEU A 468 7.03 -18.65 -4.79
C LEU A 468 8.23 -19.47 -4.31
N VAL A 469 8.65 -19.37 -3.05
CA VAL A 469 9.75 -20.20 -2.52
C VAL A 469 9.30 -21.46 -1.79
#